data_AF-A0AAN6VAV8-F1
#
_entry.id   AF-A0AAN6VAV8-F1
#
_cell.length_a   1.000
_cell.length_b   1.000
_cell.length_c   1.000
_cell.angle_alpha   90.00
_cell.angle_beta   90.00
_cell.angle_gamma   90.00
#
_symmetry.space_group_name_H-M   'P 1'
#
loop_
_entity.id
_entity.type
_entity.pdbx_description
1 polymer ?
#
loop_
_entity_poly.entity_id
_entity_poly.type
_entity_poly.pdbx_seq_one_letter_code
_entity_poly.pdbx_strand_id
1 'polypeptide(L)'
;MATRRIISEEKTLLEKDDSIGSSPAAGEKSDTSPAVPASVIIKLLAFTLGMIIIPISSYFLTVNSVFNGNSTYAGALAAIMANAVLIGYIFVAMAEDQSDQEGVAGAGGRSKEGKKDR
;
A
#
# COMPACT_ATOMS: atom_id res chain seq x y z
N MET A 1 -11.99 -47.27 -62.15
CA MET A 1 -11.21 -47.15 -60.92
C MET A 1 -11.76 -45.99 -60.11
N ALA A 2 -12.05 -46.23 -58.84
CA ALA A 2 -12.71 -45.29 -57.94
C ALA A 2 -11.73 -44.20 -57.45
N THR A 3 -12.19 -42.97 -57.30
CA THR A 3 -11.62 -42.02 -56.34
C THR A 3 -12.78 -41.22 -55.75
N ARG A 4 -13.14 -41.56 -54.51
CA ARG A 4 -14.07 -40.75 -53.73
C ARG A 4 -13.36 -39.44 -53.38
N ARG A 5 -14.03 -38.34 -53.67
CA ARG A 5 -13.68 -36.98 -53.28
C ARG A 5 -13.56 -36.93 -51.76
N ILE A 6 -12.32 -36.89 -51.25
CA ILE A 6 -12.06 -36.54 -49.86
C ILE A 6 -12.37 -35.05 -49.74
N ILE A 7 -13.35 -34.74 -48.91
CA ILE A 7 -13.69 -33.38 -48.49
C ILE A 7 -12.55 -32.96 -47.58
N SER A 8 -11.58 -32.21 -48.11
CA SER A 8 -10.57 -31.53 -47.31
C SER A 8 -11.23 -30.38 -46.56
N GLU A 9 -11.78 -30.67 -45.38
CA GLU A 9 -12.08 -29.70 -44.32
C GLU A 9 -10.78 -29.17 -43.65
N GLU A 10 -9.65 -29.15 -44.37
CA GLU A 10 -8.34 -28.75 -43.84
C GLU A 10 -7.82 -27.45 -44.47
N LYS A 11 -8.72 -26.54 -44.89
CA LYS A 11 -8.34 -25.20 -45.37
C LYS A 11 -8.83 -24.06 -44.48
N THR A 12 -9.04 -24.30 -43.19
CA THR A 12 -9.55 -23.26 -42.27
C THR A 12 -8.82 -23.15 -40.94
N LEU A 13 -7.62 -23.74 -40.80
CA LEU A 13 -6.81 -23.60 -39.57
C LEU A 13 -5.45 -22.93 -39.77
N LEU A 14 -5.18 -22.36 -40.95
CA LEU A 14 -3.99 -21.55 -41.23
C LEU A 14 -4.30 -20.07 -41.50
N GLU A 15 -5.58 -19.66 -41.39
CA GLU A 15 -6.02 -18.25 -41.51
C GLU A 15 -6.49 -17.71 -40.16
N LYS A 16 -5.91 -18.21 -39.07
CA LYS A 16 -6.14 -17.72 -37.70
C LYS A 16 -4.83 -17.22 -37.10
N ASP A 17 -4.03 -16.53 -37.91
CA ASP A 17 -2.82 -15.85 -37.48
C ASP A 17 -2.83 -14.33 -37.76
N ASP A 18 -3.99 -13.77 -38.13
CA ASP A 18 -4.13 -12.32 -38.40
C ASP A 18 -5.11 -11.58 -37.46
N SER A 19 -5.50 -12.18 -36.32
CA SER A 19 -6.20 -11.43 -35.26
C SER A 19 -6.05 -12.04 -33.87
N ILE A 20 -4.87 -12.57 -33.56
CA ILE A 20 -4.40 -12.54 -32.16
C ILE A 20 -4.33 -11.06 -31.81
N GLY A 21 -5.21 -10.68 -30.89
CA GLY A 21 -5.57 -9.30 -30.59
C GLY A 21 -4.37 -8.39 -30.52
N SER A 22 -4.53 -7.22 -31.13
CA SER A 22 -3.76 -6.01 -30.93
C SER A 22 -2.63 -6.20 -29.92
N SER A 23 -1.49 -6.70 -30.40
CA SER A 23 -0.23 -6.53 -29.69
C SER A 23 -0.14 -5.03 -29.43
N PRO A 24 -0.11 -4.58 -28.15
CA PRO A 24 0.14 -3.18 -27.89
C PRO A 24 1.47 -2.86 -28.56
N ALA A 25 1.43 -1.88 -29.46
CA ALA A 25 2.58 -1.46 -30.22
C ALA A 25 3.75 -1.24 -29.25
N ALA A 26 4.96 -1.63 -29.68
CA ALA A 26 6.24 -1.47 -28.98
C ALA A 26 6.59 0.02 -28.75
N GLY A 27 5.76 0.70 -27.98
CA GLY A 27 5.67 2.15 -27.83
C GLY A 27 4.70 2.59 -26.74
N GLU A 28 3.84 1.70 -26.22
CA GLU A 28 3.19 1.93 -24.93
C GLU A 28 4.25 1.77 -23.83
N LYS A 29 4.85 2.90 -23.45
CA LYS A 29 5.64 3.02 -22.23
C LYS A 29 4.84 2.36 -21.11
N SER A 30 5.40 1.30 -20.53
CA SER A 30 4.91 0.78 -19.26
C SER A 30 4.87 1.95 -18.30
N ASP A 31 3.66 2.43 -17.99
CA ASP A 31 3.49 3.44 -16.98
C ASP A 31 3.79 2.78 -15.64
N THR A 32 5.07 2.84 -15.26
CA THR A 32 5.59 2.37 -13.98
C THR A 32 5.45 3.44 -12.90
N SER A 33 4.59 4.46 -13.15
CA SER A 33 4.19 5.38 -12.09
C SER A 33 3.77 4.57 -10.86
N PRO A 34 4.30 4.89 -9.67
CA PRO A 34 4.13 4.05 -8.51
C PRO A 34 2.64 3.76 -8.26
N ALA A 35 2.25 2.49 -8.36
CA ALA A 35 0.87 2.05 -8.11
C ALA A 35 0.42 2.31 -6.66
N VAL A 36 1.36 2.66 -5.77
CA VAL A 36 1.13 3.05 -4.39
C VAL A 36 1.33 4.57 -4.24
N PRO A 37 0.35 5.31 -3.68
CA PRO A 37 0.46 6.76 -3.49
C PRO A 37 1.71 7.14 -2.69
N ALA A 38 2.41 8.21 -3.10
CA ALA A 38 3.63 8.68 -2.46
C ALA A 38 3.43 9.03 -0.96
N SER A 39 2.22 9.47 -0.58
CA SER A 39 1.86 9.71 0.82
C SER A 39 2.00 8.44 1.68
N VAL A 40 1.60 7.29 1.16
CA VAL A 40 1.71 5.99 1.84
C VAL A 40 3.18 5.60 1.99
N ILE A 41 3.99 5.79 0.96
CA ILE A 41 5.43 5.49 1.00
C ILE A 41 6.11 6.29 2.13
N ILE A 42 5.81 7.60 2.21
CA ILE A 42 6.38 8.48 3.25
C ILE A 42 5.92 8.03 4.64
N LYS A 43 4.65 7.66 4.81
CA LYS A 43 4.13 7.13 6.08
C LYS A 43 4.84 5.85 6.51
N LEU A 44 4.99 4.88 5.60
CA LEU A 44 5.70 3.62 5.88
C LEU A 44 7.16 3.88 6.25
N LEU A 45 7.83 4.81 5.55
CA LEU A 45 9.20 5.19 5.85
C LEU A 45 9.30 5.87 7.22
N ALA A 46 8.41 6.80 7.55
CA ALA A 46 8.40 7.45 8.85
C ALA A 46 8.15 6.45 9.99
N PHE A 47 7.25 5.49 9.77
CA PHE A 47 6.94 4.47 10.77
C PHE A 47 8.11 3.54 11.06
N THR A 48 8.75 3.06 10.00
CA THR A 48 9.92 2.17 10.10
C THR A 48 11.11 2.88 10.75
N LEU A 49 11.39 4.12 10.37
CA LEU A 49 12.43 4.92 11.02
C LEU A 49 12.09 5.21 12.48
N GLY A 50 10.85 5.57 12.79
CA GLY A 50 10.42 5.84 14.17
C GLY A 50 10.62 4.66 15.10
N MET A 51 10.27 3.45 14.64
CA MET A 51 10.43 2.21 15.41
C MET A 51 11.90 1.90 15.75
N ILE A 52 12.84 2.30 14.90
CA ILE A 52 14.27 2.05 15.09
C ILE A 52 14.90 3.20 15.88
N ILE A 53 14.69 4.44 15.44
CA ILE A 53 15.35 5.62 15.98
C ILE A 53 14.89 5.89 17.41
N ILE A 54 13.58 5.85 17.70
CA ILE A 54 13.08 6.31 19.01
C ILE A 54 13.60 5.42 20.17
N PRO A 55 13.49 4.08 20.14
CA PRO A 55 13.99 3.24 21.24
C PRO A 55 15.51 3.28 21.34
N ILE A 56 16.23 3.29 20.22
CA ILE A 56 17.70 3.31 20.19
C ILE A 56 18.22 4.66 20.69
N SER A 57 17.68 5.78 20.20
CA SER A 57 18.01 7.12 20.68
C SER A 57 17.72 7.24 22.17
N SER A 58 16.58 6.74 22.65
CA SER A 58 16.29 6.74 24.09
C SER A 58 17.35 6.00 24.91
N TYR A 59 17.84 4.86 24.44
CA TYR A 59 18.91 4.13 25.12
C TYR A 59 20.20 4.97 25.21
N PHE A 60 20.69 5.47 24.07
CA PHE A 60 21.97 6.19 24.03
C PHE A 60 21.91 7.55 24.73
N LEU A 61 20.75 8.22 24.73
CA LEU A 61 20.56 9.45 25.49
C LEU A 61 20.57 9.18 27.00
N THR A 62 19.94 8.10 27.45
CA THR A 62 19.73 7.86 28.89
C THR A 62 20.89 7.13 29.56
N VAL A 63 21.65 6.29 28.84
CA VAL A 63 22.78 5.54 29.40
C VAL A 63 23.84 6.44 30.01
N ASN A 64 24.18 7.56 29.36
CA ASN A 64 25.22 8.46 29.84
C ASN A 64 24.68 9.69 30.58
N SER A 65 23.46 10.15 30.26
CA SER A 65 22.90 11.36 30.88
C SER A 65 22.15 11.12 32.19
N VAL A 66 21.57 9.94 32.38
CA VAL A 66 20.66 9.66 33.52
C VAL A 66 21.19 8.55 34.41
N PHE A 67 21.79 7.51 33.81
CA PHE A 67 22.17 6.29 34.53
C PHE A 67 23.68 6.12 34.76
N ASN A 68 24.50 7.15 34.51
CA ASN A 68 25.97 7.14 34.74
C ASN A 68 26.68 5.89 34.19
N GLY A 69 26.27 5.41 33.01
CA GLY A 69 26.86 4.24 32.35
C GLY A 69 26.22 2.90 32.72
N ASN A 70 25.16 2.86 33.53
CA ASN A 70 24.47 1.60 33.82
C ASN A 70 23.52 1.19 32.67
N SER A 71 24.05 0.35 31.79
CA SER A 71 23.36 -0.19 30.62
C SER A 71 22.10 -1.00 30.94
N THR A 72 21.98 -1.58 32.14
CA THR A 72 20.80 -2.36 32.53
C THR A 72 19.59 -1.45 32.74
N TYR A 73 19.75 -0.33 33.46
CA TYR A 73 18.65 0.62 33.66
C TYR A 73 18.31 1.37 32.37
N ALA A 74 19.31 1.73 31.58
CA ALA A 74 19.10 2.34 30.27
C ALA A 74 18.36 1.40 29.30
N GLY A 75 18.73 0.10 29.30
CA GLY A 75 18.07 -0.93 28.50
C GLY A 75 16.62 -1.17 28.94
N ALA A 76 16.36 -1.21 30.26
CA ALA A 76 15.01 -1.33 30.79
C ALA A 76 14.13 -0.13 30.39
N LEU A 77 14.66 1.09 30.46
CA LEU A 77 13.97 2.29 30.00
C LEU A 77 13.70 2.22 28.48
N ALA A 78 14.66 1.77 27.67
CA ALA A 78 14.48 1.63 26.24
C ALA A 78 13.37 0.63 25.89
N ALA A 79 13.25 -0.48 26.63
CA ALA A 79 12.15 -1.43 26.48
C ALA A 79 10.78 -0.81 26.83
N ILE A 80 10.72 0.02 27.88
CA ILE A 80 9.51 0.78 28.21
C ILE A 80 9.16 1.76 27.10
N MET A 81 10.17 2.45 26.55
CA MET A 81 9.99 3.40 25.44
C MET A 81 9.54 2.73 24.16
N ALA A 82 9.96 1.50 23.87
CA ALA A 82 9.45 0.73 22.74
C ALA A 82 7.92 0.48 22.85
N ASN A 83 7.42 0.20 24.06
CA ASN A 83 5.98 0.09 24.29
C ASN A 83 5.26 1.45 24.18
N ALA A 84 5.91 2.53 24.60
CA ALA A 84 5.38 3.88 24.41
C ALA A 84 5.28 4.26 22.91
N VAL A 85 6.25 3.83 22.09
CA VAL A 85 6.19 3.99 20.62
C VAL A 85 5.01 3.24 20.03
N LEU A 86 4.72 2.02 20.51
CA LEU A 86 3.52 1.28 20.08
C LEU A 86 2.23 2.05 20.42
N ILE A 87 2.13 2.61 21.62
CA ILE A 87 0.98 3.45 22.00
C ILE A 87 0.91 4.69 21.11
N GLY A 88 2.05 5.35 20.85
CA GLY A 88 2.15 6.48 19.92
C GLY A 88 1.70 6.13 18.50
N TYR A 89 1.99 4.90 18.03
CA TYR A 89 1.47 4.42 16.75
C TYR A 89 -0.05 4.45 16.72
N ILE A 90 -0.68 3.93 17.78
CA ILE A 90 -2.14 3.86 17.85
C ILE A 90 -2.74 5.27 17.76
N PHE A 91 -2.12 6.26 18.43
CA PHE A 91 -2.56 7.65 18.32
C PHE A 91 -2.39 8.21 16.91
N VAL A 92 -1.25 7.98 16.26
CA VAL A 92 -1.03 8.42 14.87
C VAL A 92 -2.03 7.75 13.93
N ALA A 93 -2.27 6.45 14.08
CA ALA A 93 -3.24 5.72 13.29
C ALA A 93 -4.66 6.25 13.48
N MET A 94 -5.07 6.59 14.71
CA MET A 94 -6.36 7.23 14.98
C MET A 94 -6.46 8.63 14.37
N ALA A 95 -5.39 9.42 14.43
CA ALA A 95 -5.36 10.76 13.84
C ALA A 95 -5.43 10.70 12.30
N GLU A 96 -4.73 9.75 11.68
CA GLU A 96 -4.81 9.52 10.24
C GLU A 96 -6.20 9.01 9.82
N ASP A 97 -6.82 8.10 10.59
CA ASP A 97 -8.17 7.59 10.32
C ASP A 97 -9.25 8.69 10.37
N GLN A 98 -9.12 9.67 11.27
CA GLN A 98 -10.02 10.83 11.32
C GLN A 98 -9.86 11.75 10.11
N SER A 99 -8.63 12.02 9.67
CA SER A 99 -8.37 12.90 8.52
C SER A 99 -8.93 12.34 7.20
N ASP A 100 -8.95 11.01 7.03
CA ASP A 100 -9.57 10.37 5.87
C ASP A 100 -11.11 10.45 5.94
N GLN A 101 -11.72 10.35 7.14
CA GLN A 101 -13.17 10.48 7.31
C GLN A 101 -13.68 11.92 7.08
N GLU A 102 -12.92 12.95 7.49
CA GLU A 102 -13.27 14.35 7.24
C GLU A 102 -13.14 14.73 5.75
N GLY A 103 -12.23 14.08 5.00
CA GLY A 103 -12.10 14.22 3.55
C GLY A 103 -13.29 13.63 2.76
N VAL A 104 -13.99 12.64 3.31
CA VAL A 104 -15.18 12.02 2.70
C VAL A 104 -16.47 12.81 2.99
N ALA A 105 -16.51 13.55 4.12
CA ALA A 105 -17.63 14.42 4.48
C ALA A 105 -17.84 15.61 3.50
N GLY A 106 -16.83 15.93 2.68
CA GLY A 106 -16.91 16.99 1.67
C GLY A 106 -17.54 16.59 0.32
N ALA A 107 -17.73 15.30 0.02
CA ALA A 107 -18.11 14.86 -1.33
C ALA A 107 -19.22 13.79 -1.43
N GLY A 108 -19.76 13.25 -0.33
CA GLY A 108 -20.58 12.03 -0.38
C GLY A 108 -22.01 12.08 0.17
N GLY A 109 -22.59 13.25 0.48
CA GLY A 109 -23.74 13.32 1.39
C GLY A 109 -24.99 14.07 0.93
N ARG A 110 -25.42 13.95 -0.34
CA ARG A 110 -26.76 14.45 -0.74
C ARG A 110 -27.51 13.51 -1.68
N SER A 111 -27.50 12.22 -1.37
CA SER A 111 -28.61 11.34 -1.73
C SER A 111 -29.65 11.40 -0.61
N LYS A 112 -30.60 12.34 -0.73
CA LYS A 112 -31.88 12.25 -0.02
C LYS A 112 -32.95 11.89 -1.05
N GLU A 113 -32.98 10.63 -1.42
CA GLU A 113 -34.18 10.03 -1.99
C GLU A 113 -34.95 9.34 -0.86
N GLY A 114 -36.21 9.75 -0.67
CA GLY A 114 -37.06 9.24 0.40
C GLY A 114 -38.03 10.27 0.97
N LYS A 115 -38.81 10.94 0.11
CA LYS A 115 -40.10 11.49 0.53
C LYS A 115 -41.14 11.24 -0.55
N LYS A 116 -41.44 9.95 -0.73
CA LYS A 116 -42.79 9.52 -1.11
C LYS A 116 -43.69 9.85 0.10
N ASP A 117 -44.90 10.33 -0.18
CA ASP A 117 -45.99 10.68 0.74
C ASP A 117 -46.23 12.20 0.93
N ARG A 118 -46.84 12.82 -0.10
CA ARG A 118 -48.19 13.41 -0.06
C ARG A 118 -48.55 14.07 -1.39
#